data_AF-A0A5N7ZI56-F1
#
_entry.id   AF-A0A5N7ZI56-F1
#
_cell.length_a   1.000
_cell.length_b   1.000
_cell.length_c   1.000
_cell.angle_alpha   90.00
_cell.angle_beta   90.00
_cell.angle_gamma   90.00
#
_symmetry.space_group_name_H-M   'P 1'
#
loop_
_entity.id
_entity.type
_entity.pdbx_description
1 polymer ?
#
loop_
_entity_poly.entity_id
_entity_poly.type
_entity_poly.pdbx_seq_one_letter_code
_entity_poly.pdbx_strand_id
1 'polypeptide(L)'
;MISGITYAEAKVFLGTLALTQPRILALCAMLPLFNRQLLPGMLRYAVCAAIGVVLVPALAPRYAVIELSAVDLVLLVAKEVFIGLVMGFLVAIPFWI
;
A
#
# COMPACT_ATOMS: atom_id res chain seq x y z
N MET A 1 14.54 -27.47 10.90
CA MET A 1 13.86 -27.72 9.61
C MET A 1 13.36 -26.37 9.12
N ILE A 2 13.96 -25.83 8.05
CA ILE A 2 13.42 -24.62 7.42
C ILE A 2 12.17 -25.10 6.69
N SER A 3 11.03 -25.01 7.34
CA SER A 3 9.72 -25.28 6.74
C SER A 3 9.64 -24.39 5.50
N GLY A 4 9.63 -24.99 4.31
CA GLY A 4 9.44 -24.24 3.08
C GLY A 4 8.16 -23.42 3.19
N ILE A 5 8.19 -22.18 2.70
CA ILE A 5 7.00 -21.32 2.70
C ILE A 5 5.92 -22.04 1.91
N THR A 6 4.77 -22.29 2.55
CA THR A 6 3.65 -22.93 1.86
C THR A 6 3.12 -21.96 0.81
N TYR A 7 2.74 -22.44 -0.37
CA TYR A 7 2.16 -21.59 -1.44
C TYR A 7 1.03 -20.68 -0.93
N ALA A 8 0.21 -21.18 0.02
CA ALA A 8 -0.85 -20.42 0.65
C ALA A 8 -0.32 -19.23 1.48
N GLU A 9 0.73 -19.42 2.26
CA GLU A 9 1.35 -18.37 3.09
C GLU A 9 1.96 -17.27 2.22
N ALA A 10 2.67 -17.66 1.15
CA ALA A 10 3.22 -16.71 0.18
C ALA A 10 2.11 -15.89 -0.50
N LYS A 11 1.02 -16.54 -0.91
CA LYS A 11 -0.13 -15.87 -1.52
C LYS A 11 -0.80 -14.87 -0.57
N VAL A 12 -0.96 -15.24 0.71
CA VAL A 12 -1.52 -14.35 1.74
C VAL A 12 -0.59 -13.16 1.98
N PHE A 13 0.71 -13.40 2.10
CA PHE A 13 1.70 -12.35 2.31
C PHE A 13 1.73 -11.35 1.14
N LEU A 14 1.87 -11.84 -0.09
CA LEU A 14 1.93 -10.99 -1.29
C LEU A 14 0.61 -10.28 -1.56
N GLY A 15 -0.53 -10.95 -1.36
CA GLY A 15 -1.85 -10.34 -1.50
C GLY A 15 -2.10 -9.22 -0.49
N THR A 16 -1.73 -9.45 0.78
CA THR A 16 -1.80 -8.42 1.82
C THR A 16 -0.90 -7.23 1.49
N LEU A 17 0.34 -7.49 1.06
CA LEU A 17 1.27 -6.43 0.65
C LEU A 17 0.74 -5.63 -0.54
N ALA A 18 0.14 -6.29 -1.53
CA ALA A 18 -0.45 -5.63 -2.68
C ALA A 18 -1.60 -4.70 -2.29
N LEU A 19 -2.46 -5.11 -1.36
CA LEU A 19 -3.60 -4.29 -0.90
C LEU A 19 -3.20 -3.10 -0.03
N THR A 20 -1.99 -3.07 0.54
CA THR A 20 -1.50 -1.86 1.25
C THR A 20 -0.98 -0.79 0.29
N GLN A 21 -0.55 -1.16 -0.92
CA GLN A 21 0.09 -0.23 -1.86
C GLN A 21 -0.81 0.92 -2.35
N PRO A 22 -2.09 0.72 -2.74
CA PRO A 22 -2.91 1.77 -3.33
C PRO A 22 -2.98 3.04 -2.49
N ARG A 23 -3.15 2.89 -1.17
CA ARG A 23 -3.23 4.00 -0.22
C ARG A 23 -1.89 4.73 -0.06
N ILE A 24 -0.81 3.99 0.13
CA ILE A 24 0.53 4.54 0.37
C ILE A 24 1.01 5.27 -0.90
N LEU A 25 0.83 4.66 -2.07
CA LEU A 25 1.21 5.27 -3.34
C LEU A 25 0.40 6.52 -3.65
N ALA A 26 -0.91 6.52 -3.34
CA ALA A 26 -1.75 7.71 -3.51
C ALA A 26 -1.32 8.85 -2.56
N LEU A 27 -0.99 8.54 -1.31
CA LEU A 27 -0.47 9.51 -0.35
C LEU A 27 0.88 10.09 -0.80
N CYS A 28 1.83 9.24 -1.19
CA CYS A 28 3.13 9.66 -1.71
C CYS A 28 3.05 10.38 -3.07
N ALA A 29 1.95 10.23 -3.81
CA ALA A 29 1.73 11.00 -5.03
C ALA A 29 1.36 12.46 -4.76
N MET A 30 0.71 12.75 -3.64
CA MET A 30 0.29 14.10 -3.26
C MET A 30 1.34 14.88 -2.46
N LEU A 31 2.21 14.18 -1.72
CA LEU A 31 3.22 14.83 -0.91
C LEU A 31 4.33 15.49 -1.75
N PRO A 32 4.61 16.80 -1.58
CA PRO A 32 5.64 17.50 -2.34
C PRO A 32 7.06 16.99 -2.06
N LEU A 33 7.29 16.39 -0.88
CA LEU A 33 8.56 15.75 -0.53
C LEU A 33 8.94 14.58 -1.45
N PHE A 34 7.93 13.91 -2.03
CA PHE A 34 8.10 12.76 -2.92
C PHE A 34 8.13 13.14 -4.41
N ASN A 35 8.55 14.38 -4.71
CA ASN A 35 8.69 14.87 -6.08
C ASN A 35 9.71 14.02 -6.88
N ARG A 36 9.46 13.85 -8.18
CA ARG A 36 10.27 13.03 -9.11
C ARG A 36 11.73 13.46 -9.20
N GLN A 37 12.02 14.72 -8.88
CA GLN A 37 13.38 15.25 -8.87
C GLN A 37 14.19 14.79 -7.66
N LEU A 38 13.53 14.51 -6.52
CA LEU A 38 14.16 14.03 -5.29
C LEU A 38 14.15 12.50 -5.21
N LEU A 39 13.07 11.86 -5.70
CA LEU A 39 12.85 10.43 -5.64
C LEU A 39 12.53 9.86 -7.04
N PRO A 40 13.50 9.20 -7.69
CA PRO A 40 13.28 8.48 -8.95
C PRO A 40 12.17 7.43 -8.81
N GLY A 41 11.44 7.17 -9.89
CA GLY A 41 10.22 6.34 -9.87
C GLY A 41 10.41 4.98 -9.18
N MET A 42 11.48 4.25 -9.49
CA MET A 42 11.76 2.95 -8.86
C MET A 42 12.03 3.07 -7.35
N LEU A 43 12.75 4.11 -6.92
CA LEU A 43 13.01 4.33 -5.50
C LEU A 43 11.72 4.67 -4.75
N ARG A 44 10.83 5.46 -5.36
CA ARG A 44 9.50 5.74 -4.77
C ARG A 44 8.70 4.47 -4.53
N TYR A 45 8.64 3.57 -5.52
CA TYR A 45 7.94 2.30 -5.36
C TYR A 45 8.58 1.41 -4.29
N ALA A 46 9.92 1.33 -4.24
CA ALA A 46 10.63 0.57 -3.22
C ALA A 46 10.37 1.09 -1.80
N VAL A 47 10.38 2.42 -1.61
CA VAL A 47 10.07 3.04 -0.31
C VAL A 47 8.63 2.78 0.10
N CYS A 48 7.66 2.94 -0.81
CA CYS A 48 6.26 2.65 -0.52
C CYS A 48 6.03 1.18 -0.17
N ALA A 49 6.70 0.27 -0.90
CA ALA A 49 6.66 -1.15 -0.61
C ALA A 49 7.26 -1.46 0.77
N ALA A 50 8.39 -0.85 1.13
CA ALA A 50 9.02 -1.03 2.44
C ALA A 50 8.10 -0.58 3.59
N ILE A 51 7.42 0.57 3.45
CA ILE A 51 6.40 1.02 4.41
C ILE A 51 5.25 0.01 4.48
N GLY A 52 4.81 -0.52 3.34
CA GLY A 52 3.76 -1.53 3.27
C GLY A 52 4.12 -2.83 3.98
N VAL A 53 5.37 -3.29 3.88
CA VAL A 53 5.86 -4.52 4.53
C VAL A 53 5.69 -4.48 6.05
N VAL A 54 5.92 -3.31 6.67
CA VAL A 54 5.75 -3.13 8.13
C VAL A 54 4.29 -3.37 8.56
N LEU A 55 3.33 -3.11 7.67
CA LEU A 55 1.90 -3.28 7.95
C LEU A 55 1.38 -4.70 7.68
N VAL A 56 2.10 -5.51 6.91
CA VAL A 56 1.68 -6.88 6.54
C VAL A 56 1.33 -7.77 7.73
N PRO A 57 2.14 -7.90 8.80
CA PRO A 57 1.81 -8.82 9.90
C PRO A 57 0.50 -8.46 10.62
N ALA A 58 0.16 -7.17 10.68
CA ALA A 58 -1.09 -6.72 11.29
C ALA A 58 -2.33 -6.96 10.40
N LEU A 59 -2.15 -7.02 9.08
CA LEU A 59 -3.24 -7.11 8.10
C LEU A 59 -3.44 -8.51 7.53
N ALA A 60 -2.41 -9.36 7.55
CA ALA A 60 -2.43 -10.71 7.00
C ALA A 60 -3.55 -11.60 7.59
N PRO A 61 -3.85 -11.58 8.90
CA PRO A 61 -4.94 -12.39 9.45
C PRO A 61 -6.31 -11.99 8.91
N ARG A 62 -6.52 -10.70 8.59
CA ARG A 62 -7.79 -10.21 8.04
C ARG A 62 -7.92 -10.58 6.57
N TYR A 63 -6.84 -10.46 5.81
CA TYR A 63 -6.83 -10.85 4.40
C TYR A 63 -7.06 -12.35 4.22
N ALA A 64 -6.55 -13.20 5.12
CA ALA A 64 -6.68 -14.65 5.03
C ALA A 64 -8.13 -15.17 5.16
N VAL A 65 -9.03 -14.40 5.80
CA VAL A 65 -10.42 -14.81 6.05
C VAL A 65 -11.42 -14.09 5.13
N ILE A 66 -10.96 -13.06 4.43
CA ILE A 66 -11.80 -12.29 3.51
C ILE A 66 -11.94 -13.01 2.17
N GLU A 67 -13.18 -13.23 1.76
CA GLU A 67 -13.52 -13.59 0.38
C GLU A 67 -13.85 -12.32 -0.40
N LEU A 68 -12.92 -11.89 -1.26
CA LEU A 68 -13.10 -10.72 -2.14
C LEU A 68 -13.58 -11.18 -3.52
N SER A 69 -14.76 -10.74 -3.93
CA SER A 69 -15.12 -10.75 -5.35
C SER A 69 -14.26 -9.76 -6.14
N ALA A 70 -14.17 -9.94 -7.46
CA ALA A 70 -13.48 -9.00 -8.34
C ALA A 70 -14.04 -7.57 -8.23
N VAL A 71 -15.36 -7.45 -8.06
CA VAL A 71 -16.05 -6.16 -7.87
C VAL A 71 -15.64 -5.53 -6.53
N ASP A 72 -15.63 -6.31 -5.45
CA ASP A 72 -15.24 -5.83 -4.12
C ASP A 72 -13.78 -5.38 -4.11
N LEU A 73 -12.90 -6.07 -4.83
CA LEU A 73 -11.49 -5.70 -4.95
C LEU A 73 -11.34 -4.34 -5.65
N VAL A 74 -12.04 -4.10 -6.75
CA VAL A 74 -12.00 -2.81 -7.45
C VAL A 74 -12.53 -1.68 -6.56
N LEU A 75 -13.66 -1.90 -5.88
CA LEU A 75 -14.23 -0.92 -4.95
C LEU A 75 -13.29 -0.65 -3.76
N LEU A 76 -12.66 -1.68 -3.21
CA LEU A 76 -11.69 -1.56 -2.13
C LEU A 76 -10.48 -0.74 -2.57
N VAL A 77 -9.91 -1.03 -3.74
CA VAL A 77 -8.77 -0.28 -4.29
C VAL A 77 -9.15 1.18 -4.52
N ALA A 78 -10.31 1.44 -5.13
CA ALA A 78 -10.80 2.81 -5.35
C ALA A 78 -10.94 3.59 -4.03
N LYS A 79 -11.52 2.95 -3.00
CA LYS A 79 -11.66 3.53 -1.66
C LYS A 79 -10.30 3.79 -0.99
N GLU A 80 -9.34 2.87 -1.07
CA GLU A 80 -8.00 3.07 -0.49
C GLU A 80 -7.21 4.17 -1.21
N VAL A 81 -7.33 4.27 -2.54
CA VAL A 81 -6.74 5.38 -3.32
C VAL A 81 -7.34 6.71 -2.88
N PHE A 82 -8.67 6.81 -2.79
CA PHE A 82 -9.34 8.02 -2.35
C PHE A 82 -8.87 8.46 -0.96
N ILE A 83 -8.79 7.54 0.01
CA ILE A 83 -8.31 7.88 1.34
C ILE A 83 -6.83 8.28 1.32
N GLY A 84 -6.00 7.61 0.53
CA GLY A 84 -4.59 8.00 0.35
C GLY A 84 -4.44 9.41 -0.20
N LEU A 85 -5.25 9.79 -1.20
CA LEU A 85 -5.28 11.14 -1.75
C LEU A 85 -5.70 12.18 -0.72
N VAL A 86 -6.78 11.94 0.04
CA VAL A 86 -7.26 12.86 1.07
C VAL A 86 -6.21 13.06 2.16
N MET A 87 -5.61 11.97 2.66
CA MET A 87 -4.55 12.07 3.67
C MET A 87 -3.32 12.79 3.12
N GLY A 88 -2.89 12.49 1.89
CA GLY A 88 -1.77 13.16 1.25
C GLY A 88 -2.02 14.65 1.05
N PHE A 89 -3.22 15.04 0.65
CA PHE A 89 -3.64 16.43 0.52
C PHE A 89 -3.54 17.17 1.87
N LEU A 90 -4.10 16.60 2.95
CA LEU A 90 -4.06 17.21 4.28
C LEU A 90 -2.64 17.41 4.79
N VAL A 91 -1.75 16.43 4.58
CA VAL A 91 -0.35 16.52 4.99
C VAL A 91 0.45 17.47 4.10
N ALA A 92 0.02 17.72 2.86
CA ALA A 92 0.67 18.66 1.95
C ALA A 92 0.40 20.14 2.30
N ILE A 93 -0.68 20.46 3.03
CA ILE A 93 -1.09 21.84 3.35
C ILE A 93 0.05 22.70 3.94
N PRO A 94 0.84 22.25 4.94
CA PRO A 94 1.92 23.05 5.52
C PRO A 94 3.08 23.34 4.56
N PHE A 95 3.19 22.61 3.45
CA PHE A 95 4.21 22.84 2.42
C PHE A 95 3.76 23.83 1.36
N TRP A 96 2.51 24.31 1.42
CA TRP A 96 1.95 25.30 0.51
C TRP A 96 1.98 26.72 1.06
N ILE A 97 2.25 26.88 2.35
CA ILE A 97 2.53 28.18 2.99
C ILE A 97 4.02 28.51 2.93
#